data_AF-A0A3N4PPI8-F1
#
_entry.id   AF-A0A3N4PPI8-F1
#
_cell.length_a   1.000
_cell.length_b   1.000
_cell.length_c   1.000
_cell.angle_alpha   90.00
_cell.angle_beta   90.00
_cell.angle_gamma   90.00
#
_symmetry.space_group_name_H-M   'P 1'
#
loop_
_entity.id
_entity.type
_entity.pdbx_description
1 polymer ?
#
loop_
_entity_poly.entity_id
_entity_poly.type
_entity_poly.pdbx_seq_one_letter_code
_entity_poly.pdbx_strand_id
1 'polypeptide(L)'
;MLFPDLNGYSEDTSFNIDIEFLSVSYINVPASLPDIAIREVSADLLPENTDKRLLQYDEKVFELLVDGRTYYVIAGGMLVGTNRRENKDRIADDHQRLRHDSVLVTA
;
A
#
# COMPACT_ATOMS: atom_id res chain seq x y z
N MET A 1 -14.22 -0.76 21.90
CA MET A 1 -13.26 0.22 22.42
C MET A 1 -11.99 -0.52 22.78
N LEU A 2 -10.88 -0.24 22.10
CA LEU A 2 -9.56 -0.48 22.69
C LEU A 2 -9.20 0.80 23.44
N PHE A 3 -8.85 0.63 24.70
CA PHE A 3 -8.83 1.68 25.69
C PHE A 3 -7.52 2.52 25.61
N PRO A 4 -7.54 3.81 26.01
CA PRO A 4 -6.38 4.71 26.15
C PRO A 4 -5.24 4.22 27.06
N ASP A 5 -5.39 3.06 27.69
CA ASP A 5 -4.56 2.51 28.76
C ASP A 5 -3.60 1.40 28.29
N LEU A 6 -3.43 1.24 26.97
CA LEU A 6 -2.32 0.47 26.41
C LEU A 6 -1.02 1.30 26.49
N ASN A 7 -0.05 0.81 27.28
CA ASN A 7 1.30 1.38 27.38
C ASN A 7 1.86 1.74 25.99
N GLY A 8 2.05 3.04 25.73
CA GLY A 8 2.60 3.59 24.48
C GLY A 8 1.60 4.29 23.55
N TYR A 9 0.31 4.36 23.91
CA TYR A 9 -0.63 5.25 23.20
C TYR A 9 -0.31 6.71 23.49
N SER A 10 -0.13 7.48 22.42
CA SER A 10 -0.11 8.95 22.44
C SER A 10 -0.94 9.44 21.25
N GLU A 11 -1.48 10.66 21.32
CA GLU A 11 -2.13 11.29 20.16
C GLU A 11 -1.21 11.28 18.94
N ASP A 12 0.10 11.48 19.15
CA ASP A 12 1.13 11.48 18.11
C ASP A 12 1.35 10.10 17.46
N THR A 13 0.91 9.00 18.09
CA THR A 13 1.02 7.62 17.60
C THR A 13 -0.34 6.94 17.42
N SER A 14 -1.42 7.71 17.45
CA SER A 14 -2.81 7.23 17.42
C SER A 14 -3.26 6.76 16.04
N PHE A 15 -2.47 7.03 15.00
CA PHE A 15 -2.76 6.69 13.61
C PHE A 15 -1.79 5.65 13.04
N ASN A 16 -2.28 4.93 12.03
CA ASN A 16 -1.49 4.12 11.13
C ASN A 16 -1.40 4.83 9.78
N ILE A 17 -0.33 4.55 9.04
CA ILE A 17 -0.24 4.87 7.62
C ILE A 17 -0.65 3.60 6.87
N ASP A 18 -1.69 3.70 6.06
CA ASP A 18 -2.12 2.64 5.14
C ASP A 18 -1.69 3.01 3.72
N ILE A 19 -1.22 2.00 2.98
CA ILE A 19 -0.84 2.12 1.57
C ILE A 19 -1.73 1.15 0.81
N GLU A 20 -2.59 1.67 -0.06
CA GLU A 20 -3.56 0.91 -0.85
C GLU A 20 -3.15 0.93 -2.33
N PHE A 21 -3.09 -0.25 -2.94
CA PHE A 21 -2.92 -0.38 -4.39
C PHE A 21 -4.27 -0.69 -5.03
N LEU A 22 -4.62 0.07 -6.07
CA LEU A 22 -5.91 -0.03 -6.75
C LEU A 22 -5.75 -0.82 -8.05
N SER A 23 -6.73 -1.67 -8.37
CA SER A 23 -6.73 -2.47 -9.60
C SER A 23 -5.40 -3.23 -9.81
N VAL A 24 -5.03 -4.04 -8.82
CA VAL A 24 -3.76 -4.80 -8.83
C VAL A 24 -3.84 -5.96 -9.82
N SER A 25 -2.98 -5.95 -10.83
CA SER A 25 -2.82 -7.05 -11.79
C SER A 25 -1.69 -8.01 -11.42
N TYR A 26 -0.72 -7.56 -10.61
CA TYR A 26 0.36 -8.40 -10.12
C TYR A 26 0.89 -7.93 -8.77
N ILE A 27 1.17 -8.89 -7.88
CA ILE A 27 1.81 -8.65 -6.58
C ILE A 27 2.67 -9.85 -6.19
N ASN A 28 3.91 -9.60 -5.77
CA ASN A 28 4.82 -10.64 -5.30
C ASN A 28 5.46 -10.35 -3.94
N VAL A 29 4.75 -9.61 -3.09
CA VAL A 29 5.25 -9.19 -1.78
C VAL A 29 4.96 -10.24 -0.70
N PRO A 30 5.83 -10.41 0.31
CA PRO A 30 5.50 -11.19 1.50
C PRO A 30 4.43 -10.48 2.34
N ALA A 31 3.77 -11.24 3.23
CA ALA A 31 2.70 -10.72 4.09
C ALA A 31 3.16 -9.63 5.09
N SER A 32 4.47 -9.50 5.31
CA SER A 32 5.06 -8.47 6.16
C SER A 32 6.36 -7.98 5.55
N LEU A 33 6.53 -6.66 5.53
CA LEU A 33 7.67 -5.94 5.00
C LEU A 33 8.09 -4.89 6.04
N PRO A 34 9.13 -5.13 6.86
CA PRO A 34 9.71 -4.09 7.70
C PRO A 34 10.42 -3.04 6.83
N ASP A 35 10.45 -1.79 7.30
CA ASP A 35 11.28 -0.71 6.75
C ASP A 35 11.18 -0.53 5.22
N ILE A 36 9.95 -0.52 4.72
CA ILE A 36 9.65 -0.46 3.29
C ILE A 36 9.91 0.92 2.68
N ALA A 37 10.61 0.93 1.55
CA ALA A 37 10.65 2.07 0.63
C ALA A 37 9.90 1.74 -0.67
N ILE A 38 9.03 2.64 -1.13
CA ILE A 38 8.19 2.46 -2.32
C ILE A 38 8.52 3.54 -3.34
N ARG A 39 8.66 3.16 -4.61
CA ARG A 39 8.82 4.09 -5.73
C ARG A 39 8.10 3.60 -6.98
N GLU A 40 7.52 4.50 -7.75
CA GLU A 40 7.06 4.20 -9.11
C GLU A 40 8.29 4.08 -10.03
N VAL A 41 8.33 3.04 -10.86
CA VAL A 41 9.45 2.74 -11.77
C VAL A 41 8.95 2.46 -13.18
N SER A 42 9.84 2.56 -14.15
CA SER A 42 9.54 2.23 -15.54
C SER A 42 9.45 0.72 -15.76
N ALA A 43 8.63 0.31 -16.74
CA ALA A 43 8.36 -1.09 -17.04
C ALA A 43 9.60 -1.92 -17.45
N ASP A 44 10.64 -1.29 -17.98
CA ASP A 44 11.91 -1.92 -18.34
C ASP A 44 12.73 -2.40 -17.13
N LEU A 45 12.37 -1.98 -15.92
CA LEU A 45 12.97 -2.45 -14.66
C LEU A 45 12.29 -3.69 -14.08
N LEU A 46 11.22 -4.19 -14.72
CA LEU A 46 10.61 -5.45 -14.34
C LEU A 46 11.54 -6.63 -14.67
N PRO A 47 11.51 -7.71 -13.86
CA PRO A 47 12.20 -8.96 -14.19
C PRO A 47 11.86 -9.44 -15.61
N GLU A 48 12.84 -9.95 -16.36
CA GLU A 48 12.68 -10.34 -17.78
C GLU A 48 11.56 -11.37 -18.01
N ASN A 49 11.25 -12.17 -16.99
CA ASN A 49 10.21 -13.18 -16.99
C ASN A 49 8.82 -12.65 -16.61
N THR A 50 8.67 -11.33 -16.38
CA THR A 50 7.38 -10.70 -16.10
C THR A 50 6.56 -10.60 -17.38
N ASP A 51 5.32 -11.06 -17.34
CA ASP A 51 4.42 -10.98 -18.49
C ASP A 51 4.05 -9.52 -18.79
N LYS A 52 4.59 -8.97 -19.88
CA LYS A 52 4.35 -7.57 -20.28
C LYS A 52 2.88 -7.27 -20.61
N ARG A 53 2.03 -8.29 -20.79
CA ARG A 53 0.58 -8.09 -20.93
C ARG A 53 -0.05 -7.54 -19.66
N LEU A 54 0.61 -7.67 -18.52
CA LEU A 54 0.19 -7.06 -17.26
C LEU A 54 0.28 -5.54 -17.29
N LEU A 55 0.98 -4.93 -18.25
CA LEU A 55 1.10 -3.47 -18.37
C LEU A 55 0.05 -2.88 -19.31
N GLN A 56 -1.00 -3.63 -19.65
CA GLN A 56 -2.11 -3.10 -20.43
C GLN A 56 -2.91 -2.11 -19.58
N TYR A 57 -3.61 -1.17 -20.22
CA TYR A 57 -4.53 -0.23 -19.55
C TYR A 57 -3.88 0.82 -18.63
N ASP A 58 -2.72 1.37 -19.03
CA ASP A 58 -2.02 2.45 -18.31
C ASP A 58 -1.62 2.10 -16.86
N GLU A 59 -1.42 0.80 -16.58
CA GLU A 59 -0.96 0.35 -15.28
C GLU A 59 0.46 0.81 -14.94
N LYS A 60 0.66 1.08 -13.65
CA LYS A 60 1.92 1.55 -13.07
C LYS A 60 2.67 0.42 -12.39
N VAL A 61 3.99 0.52 -12.42
CA VAL A 61 4.88 -0.41 -11.71
C VAL A 61 5.40 0.27 -10.46
N PHE A 62 5.12 -0.32 -9.31
CA PHE A 62 5.66 0.10 -8.03
C PHE A 62 6.72 -0.89 -7.56
N GLU A 63 7.92 -0.37 -7.31
CA GLU A 63 9.02 -1.11 -6.72
C GLU A 63 9.05 -0.90 -5.21
N LEU A 64 9.10 -2.02 -4.47
CA LEU A 64 9.16 -2.06 -3.02
C LEU A 64 10.53 -2.63 -2.62
N LEU A 65 11.33 -1.83 -1.91
CA LEU A 65 12.66 -2.20 -1.44
C LEU A 65 12.63 -2.50 0.06
N VAL A 66 13.10 -3.69 0.44
CA VAL A 66 13.20 -4.13 1.84
C VAL A 66 14.45 -4.98 2.03
N ASP A 67 15.32 -4.59 2.96
CA ASP A 67 16.55 -5.33 3.31
C ASP A 67 17.40 -5.75 2.09
N GLY A 68 17.49 -4.86 1.10
CA GLY A 68 18.22 -5.11 -0.16
C GLY A 68 17.52 -6.07 -1.13
N ARG A 69 16.26 -6.44 -0.86
CA ARG A 69 15.39 -7.20 -1.76
C ARG A 69 14.41 -6.27 -2.45
N THR A 70 14.09 -6.62 -3.69
CA THR A 70 13.18 -5.86 -4.53
C THR A 70 11.92 -6.67 -4.82
N TYR A 71 10.76 -6.06 -4.60
CA TYR A 71 9.46 -6.59 -4.92
C TYR A 71 8.73 -5.64 -5.87
N TYR A 72 7.75 -6.16 -6.59
CA TYR A 72 7.00 -5.39 -7.58
C TYR A 72 5.51 -5.55 -7.38
N VAL A 73 4.80 -4.44 -7.54
CA VAL A 73 3.34 -4.38 -7.66
C VAL A 73 3.01 -3.71 -8.97
N ILE A 74 2.16 -4.34 -9.78
CA ILE A 74 1.58 -3.72 -10.97
C ILE A 74 0.12 -3.41 -10.66
N ALA A 75 -0.23 -2.14 -10.72
CA ALA A 75 -1.53 -1.63 -10.28
C ALA A 75 -1.94 -0.40 -11.08
N GLY A 76 -3.25 -0.15 -11.18
CA GLY A 76 -3.80 1.06 -11.80
C GLY A 76 -3.55 2.34 -11.00
N GLY A 77 -3.17 2.22 -9.72
CA GLY A 77 -2.76 3.36 -8.90
C GLY A 77 -2.42 2.98 -7.47
N MET A 78 -1.94 3.95 -6.71
CA MET A 78 -1.61 3.83 -5.29
C MET A 78 -2.14 5.02 -4.49
N LEU A 79 -2.63 4.75 -3.28
CA LEU A 79 -3.06 5.76 -2.34
C LEU A 79 -2.33 5.55 -1.00
N VAL A 80 -1.87 6.64 -0.39
CA VAL A 80 -1.34 6.65 0.98
C VAL A 80 -2.27 7.48 1.83
N GLY A 81 -2.78 6.88 2.91
CA GLY A 81 -3.71 7.54 3.82
C GLY A 81 -3.35 7.29 5.29
N THR A 82 -3.84 8.15 6.16
CA THR A 82 -3.75 7.96 7.61
C THR A 82 -5.08 7.52 8.16
N ASN A 83 -5.02 6.70 9.21
CA ASN A 83 -6.21 6.22 9.89
C ASN A 83 -5.96 6.05 11.39
N ARG A 84 -6.88 6.56 12.20
CA ARG A 84 -6.89 6.32 13.65
C ARG A 84 -7.10 4.84 13.93
N ARG A 85 -6.33 4.30 14.87
CA ARG A 85 -6.34 2.88 15.28
C ARG A 85 -7.70 2.40 15.82
N GLU A 86 -8.54 3.33 16.24
CA GLU A 86 -9.85 3.10 16.84
C GLU A 86 -10.85 2.53 15.84
N ASN A 87 -10.68 2.84 14.55
CA ASN A 87 -11.59 2.40 13.49
C ASN A 87 -11.08 1.09 12.86
N LYS A 88 -11.63 -0.05 13.30
CA LYS A 88 -11.18 -1.38 12.85
C LYS A 88 -11.92 -1.94 11.64
N ASP A 89 -13.17 -1.50 11.41
CA ASP A 89 -13.96 -1.92 10.26
C ASP A 89 -14.01 -0.77 9.26
N ARG A 90 -13.18 -0.87 8.22
CA ARG A 90 -12.84 0.24 7.34
C ARG A 90 -13.19 -0.02 5.89
N ILE A 91 -13.87 -1.13 5.58
CA ILE A 91 -14.34 -1.39 4.24
C ILE A 91 -15.50 -0.44 3.95
N ALA A 92 -15.27 0.50 3.04
CA ALA A 92 -16.09 1.70 2.87
C ALA A 92 -17.38 1.44 2.09
N ASP A 93 -17.31 0.52 1.14
CA ASP A 93 -18.26 0.35 0.05
C ASP A 93 -18.23 -1.07 -0.53
N ASP A 94 -19.15 -1.31 -1.46
CA ASP A 94 -19.28 -2.58 -2.20
C ASP A 94 -18.06 -2.88 -3.10
N HIS A 95 -17.11 -1.93 -3.23
CA HIS A 95 -15.89 -2.03 -4.03
C HIS A 95 -14.67 -2.32 -3.17
N GLN A 96 -14.88 -2.63 -1.88
CA GLN A 96 -13.86 -2.98 -0.90
C GLN A 96 -12.79 -1.91 -0.66
N ARG A 97 -13.07 -0.65 -0.98
CA ARG A 97 -12.12 0.45 -0.73
C ARG A 97 -11.97 0.68 0.77
N LEU A 98 -10.78 1.07 1.21
CA LEU A 98 -10.59 1.48 2.58
C LEU A 98 -11.08 2.91 2.78
N ARG A 99 -11.79 3.16 3.90
CA ARG A 99 -11.98 4.53 4.38
C ARG A 99 -10.66 5.02 4.99
N HIS A 100 -10.25 6.21 4.56
CA HIS A 100 -9.13 6.93 5.14
C HIS A 100 -9.62 8.17 5.87
N ASP A 101 -9.13 8.42 7.08
CA ASP A 101 -9.39 9.67 7.80
C ASP A 101 -8.78 10.86 7.05
N SER A 102 -7.64 10.64 6.38
CA SER A 102 -7.02 11.62 5.49
C SER A 102 -6.21 10.92 4.40
N VAL A 103 -6.21 11.49 3.20
CA VAL A 103 -5.37 11.05 2.08
C VAL A 103 -4.15 11.96 1.99
N LEU A 104 -2.97 11.36 2.01
CA LEU A 104 -1.69 12.08 1.95
C LEU A 104 -1.16 12.16 0.51
N VAL A 105 -1.24 11.06 -0.22
CA VAL A 105 -0.66 10.93 -1.57
C VAL A 105 -1.55 10.04 -2.44
N THR A 106 -1.66 10.39 -3.72
CA THR A 106 -2.20 9.53 -4.77
C THR A 106 -1.21 9.49 -5.94
N ALA A 107 -0.96 8.31 -6.48
CA ALA A 107 -0.12 8.09 -7.65
C ALA A 107 -0.87 7.24 -8.66
#